data_AF-A0A8D8BVR0-F1
#
_entry.id   AF-A0A8D8BVR0-F1
#
_cell.length_a   1.000
_cell.length_b   1.000
_cell.length_c   1.000
_cell.angle_alpha   90.00
_cell.angle_beta   90.00
_cell.angle_gamma   90.00
#
_symmetry.space_group_name_H-M   'P 1'
#
loop_
_entity.id
_entity.type
_entity.pdbx_description
1 polymer ?
#
loop_
_entity_poly.entity_id
_entity_poly.type
_entity_poly.pdbx_seq_one_letter_code
_entity_poly.pdbx_strand_id
1 'polypeptide(L)'
;QVFRNDFWGTPMADVGSHKSYRPLTTLTFRLNYITFGLCSLWFHATNVVLHAAACVLFTRVCSTIAGLRKNFAVFAGVLFAVHPIHTEAVTGIVGRADVLACIFFLVSL
;
A
#
# COMPACT_ATOMS: atom_id res chain seq x y z
N GLN A 1 11.43 12.86 13.01
CA GLN A 1 10.25 12.47 13.83
C GLN A 1 9.62 11.14 13.40
N VAL A 2 9.58 10.78 12.10
CA VAL A 2 8.98 9.52 11.58
C VAL A 2 9.39 8.26 12.35
N PHE A 3 10.67 8.12 12.73
CA PHE A 3 11.16 6.91 13.40
C PHE A 3 10.95 6.88 14.92
N ARG A 4 10.41 7.96 15.51
CA ARG A 4 10.24 8.10 16.96
C ARG A 4 8.77 8.19 17.38
N ASN A 5 7.87 8.29 16.41
CA ASN A 5 6.44 8.44 16.64
C ASN A 5 5.72 7.19 16.11
N ASP A 6 4.58 6.88 16.70
CA ASP A 6 3.66 5.90 16.16
C ASP A 6 3.00 6.40 14.87
N PHE A 7 2.18 5.54 14.28
CA PHE A 7 1.49 5.79 13.03
C PHE A 7 0.62 7.05 13.04
N TRP A 8 0.09 7.43 14.20
CA TRP A 8 -0.80 8.58 14.39
C TRP A 8 -0.05 9.86 14.76
N GLY A 9 1.26 9.77 14.99
CA GLY A 9 2.13 10.90 15.28
C GLY A 9 2.45 11.10 16.76
N THR A 10 1.97 10.24 17.66
CA THR A 10 2.29 10.30 19.08
C THR A 10 3.68 9.71 19.33
N PRO A 11 4.55 10.33 20.16
CA PRO A 11 5.85 9.75 20.49
C PRO A 11 5.73 8.33 21.04
N MET A 12 6.54 7.39 20.55
CA MET A 12 6.47 5.98 20.99
C MET A 12 6.85 5.77 22.46
N ALA A 13 7.49 6.74 23.11
CA ALA A 13 7.78 6.68 24.55
C ALA A 13 6.55 7.02 25.42
N ASP A 14 5.55 7.71 24.84
CA ASP A 14 4.37 8.16 25.56
C ASP A 14 3.46 6.98 25.94
N VAL A 15 2.89 7.00 27.15
CA VAL A 15 2.02 5.92 27.67
C VAL A 15 0.71 5.82 26.87
N GLY A 16 0.21 6.93 26.32
CA GLY A 16 -0.98 6.99 25.49
C GLY A 16 -0.75 6.63 24.01
N SER A 17 0.50 6.35 23.61
CA SER A 17 0.79 5.91 22.24
C SER A 17 0.22 4.52 21.97
N HIS A 18 -0.35 4.33 20.77
CA HIS A 18 -0.80 3.02 20.30
C HIS A 18 0.36 2.06 20.00
N LYS A 19 1.61 2.54 20.05
CA LYS A 19 2.85 1.80 19.71
C LYS A 19 2.84 1.18 18.30
N SER A 20 1.96 1.67 17.41
CA SER A 20 1.84 1.21 16.04
C SER A 20 2.98 1.75 15.18
N TYR A 21 4.06 0.97 15.05
CA TYR A 21 5.24 1.39 14.31
C TYR A 21 5.12 1.08 12.81
N ARG A 22 4.93 2.12 11.99
CA ARG A 22 4.78 2.03 10.51
C ARG A 22 5.56 3.16 9.81
N PRO A 23 6.90 3.16 9.91
CA PRO A 23 7.73 4.29 9.48
C PRO A 23 7.68 4.52 7.97
N LEU A 24 7.61 3.45 7.17
CA LEU A 24 7.54 3.57 5.71
C LEU A 24 6.21 4.20 5.27
N THR A 25 5.09 3.72 5.82
CA THR A 25 3.77 4.28 5.50
C THR A 25 3.70 5.75 5.89
N THR A 26 4.11 6.11 7.11
CA THR A 26 4.12 7.52 7.55
C THR A 26 5.07 8.39 6.73
N LEU A 27 6.21 7.86 6.29
CA LEU A 27 7.11 8.55 5.36
C LEU A 27 6.42 8.83 4.02
N THR A 28 5.72 7.85 3.43
CA THR A 28 5.01 8.09 2.17
C THR A 28 3.90 9.14 2.30
N PHE A 29 3.21 9.22 3.44
CA PHE A 29 2.25 10.29 3.69
C PHE A 29 2.92 11.65 3.77
N ARG A 30 4.08 11.75 4.43
CA ARG A 30 4.85 13.01 4.49
C ARG A 30 5.36 13.45 3.13
N LEU A 31 5.87 12.52 2.32
CA LEU A 31 6.30 12.82 0.95
C LEU A 31 5.12 13.35 0.13
N ASN A 32 3.97 12.68 0.21
CA ASN A 32 2.74 13.10 -0.47
C ASN A 32 2.28 14.50 -0.02
N TYR A 33 2.37 14.80 1.28
CA TYR A 33 2.04 16.11 1.83
C TYR A 33 3.00 17.20 1.36
N ILE A 34 4.31 16.93 1.31
CA ILE A 34 5.30 17.89 0.85
C ILE A 34 5.08 18.24 -0.64
N THR A 35 4.67 17.27 -1.46
CA THR A 35 4.46 17.49 -2.89
C THR A 35 3.09 18.11 -3.23
N PHE A 36 2.03 17.76 -2.50
CA PHE A 36 0.65 18.10 -2.88
C PHE A 36 -0.20 18.72 -1.75
N GLY A 37 0.38 18.99 -0.59
CA GLY A 37 -0.32 19.52 0.58
C GLY A 37 -1.36 18.55 1.15
N LEU A 38 -2.43 19.09 1.77
CA LEU A 38 -3.54 18.31 2.34
C LEU A 38 -4.65 17.98 1.33
N CYS A 39 -4.37 18.08 0.04
CA CYS A 39 -5.37 17.78 -0.98
C CYS A 39 -5.64 16.26 -1.02
N SER A 40 -6.82 15.84 -0.54
CA SER A 40 -7.22 14.42 -0.41
C SER A 40 -7.14 13.65 -1.72
N LEU A 41 -7.42 14.31 -2.86
CA LEU A 41 -7.31 13.72 -4.19
C LEU A 41 -5.96 13.03 -4.41
N TRP A 42 -4.87 13.70 -4.05
CA TRP A 42 -3.51 13.17 -4.26
C TRP A 42 -3.16 12.03 -3.32
N PHE A 43 -3.80 11.95 -2.16
CA PHE A 43 -3.66 10.79 -1.26
C PHE A 43 -4.34 9.56 -1.82
N HIS A 44 -5.57 9.70 -2.34
CA HIS A 44 -6.28 8.62 -3.01
C HIS A 44 -5.59 8.20 -4.30
N ALA A 45 -5.17 9.16 -5.14
CA ALA A 45 -4.45 8.88 -6.38
C ALA A 45 -3.17 8.07 -6.11
N THR A 46 -2.42 8.42 -5.07
CA THR A 46 -1.23 7.65 -4.66
C THR A 46 -1.59 6.21 -4.29
N ASN A 47 -2.67 5.98 -3.54
CA ASN A 47 -3.10 4.63 -3.19
C ASN A 47 -3.53 3.82 -4.43
N VAL A 48 -4.22 4.44 -5.38
CA VAL A 48 -4.60 3.80 -6.65
C VAL A 48 -3.36 3.41 -7.46
N VAL A 49 -2.35 4.29 -7.54
CA VAL A 49 -1.08 3.99 -8.23
C VAL A 49 -0.34 2.84 -7.55
N LEU A 50 -0.29 2.82 -6.21
CA LEU A 50 0.31 1.72 -5.45
C LEU A 50 -0.46 0.41 -5.70
N HIS A 51 -1.79 0.43 -5.72
CA HIS A 51 -2.60 -0.75 -6.04
C HIS A 51 -2.33 -1.27 -7.46
N ALA A 52 -2.22 -0.38 -8.45
CA ALA A 52 -1.86 -0.76 -9.80
C ALA A 52 -0.48 -1.45 -9.85
N ALA A 53 0.50 -0.94 -9.11
CA ALA A 53 1.81 -1.59 -8.96
C ALA A 53 1.68 -2.98 -8.31
N ALA A 54 0.88 -3.13 -7.25
CA ALA A 54 0.60 -4.41 -6.61
C ALA A 54 -0.03 -5.41 -7.59
N CYS A 55 -0.98 -4.98 -8.43
CA CYS A 55 -1.60 -5.83 -9.45
C CYS A 55 -0.61 -6.34 -10.50
N VAL A 56 0.31 -5.48 -10.94
CA VAL A 56 1.39 -5.86 -11.87
C VAL A 56 2.32 -6.88 -11.22
N LEU A 57 2.73 -6.64 -9.97
CA LEU A 57 3.58 -7.58 -9.22
C LEU A 57 2.88 -8.92 -9.00
N PHE A 58 1.60 -8.91 -8.64
CA PHE A 58 0.81 -10.13 -8.49
C PHE A 58 0.74 -10.93 -9.79
N THR A 59 0.47 -10.24 -10.91
CA THR A 59 0.47 -10.85 -12.26
C THR A 59 1.83 -11.50 -12.59
N ARG A 60 2.94 -10.84 -12.21
CA ARG A 60 4.29 -11.37 -12.38
C ARG A 60 4.48 -12.63 -11.55
N VAL A 61 4.16 -12.59 -10.26
CA VAL A 61 4.22 -13.75 -9.35
C VAL A 61 3.41 -14.93 -9.88
N CYS A 62 2.19 -14.70 -10.38
CA CYS A 62 1.38 -15.74 -11.01
C CYS A 62 2.08 -16.37 -12.23
N SER A 63 2.76 -15.55 -13.04
CA SER A 63 3.46 -16.04 -14.23
C SER A 63 4.78 -16.73 -13.91
N THR A 64 5.54 -16.28 -12.91
CA THR A 64 6.91 -16.76 -12.63
C THR A 64 6.93 -17.86 -11.59
N ILE A 65 6.20 -17.71 -10.49
CA ILE A 65 6.26 -18.62 -9.34
C ILE A 65 5.18 -19.69 -9.48
N ALA A 66 3.93 -19.27 -9.72
CA ALA A 66 2.84 -20.22 -9.88
C ALA A 66 2.83 -20.90 -11.27
N GLY A 67 3.65 -20.43 -12.20
CA GLY A 67 3.84 -21.05 -13.52
C GLY A 67 2.61 -21.00 -14.43
N LEU A 68 1.69 -20.04 -14.21
CA LEU A 68 0.51 -19.91 -15.06
C LEU A 68 0.91 -19.49 -16.48
N ARG A 69 0.19 -20.00 -17.49
CA ARG A 69 0.31 -19.48 -18.85
C ARG A 69 -0.03 -17.98 -18.85
N LYS A 70 0.64 -17.20 -19.70
CA LYS A 70 0.53 -15.73 -19.77
C LYS A 70 -0.92 -15.22 -19.72
N ASN A 71 -1.81 -15.82 -20.51
CA ASN A 71 -3.22 -15.40 -20.56
C ASN A 71 -3.94 -15.58 -19.21
N PHE A 72 -3.71 -16.71 -18.52
CA PHE A 72 -4.30 -16.96 -17.21
C PHE A 72 -3.67 -16.10 -16.11
N ALA A 73 -2.37 -15.82 -16.19
CA ALA A 73 -1.71 -14.90 -15.26
C ALA A 73 -2.28 -13.48 -15.37
N VAL A 74 -2.45 -12.97 -16.60
CA VAL A 74 -3.08 -11.66 -16.85
C VAL A 74 -4.52 -11.66 -16.37
N PHE A 75 -5.28 -12.72 -16.64
CA PHE A 75 -6.66 -12.84 -16.15
C PHE A 75 -6.73 -12.81 -14.62
N ALA A 76 -5.86 -13.55 -13.93
CA ALA A 76 -5.77 -13.51 -12.47
C ALA A 76 -5.40 -12.11 -11.96
N GLY A 77 -4.48 -11.42 -12.63
CA GLY A 77 -4.10 -10.04 -12.33
C GLY A 77 -5.25 -9.04 -12.46
N VAL A 78 -6.03 -9.14 -13.53
CA VAL A 78 -7.22 -8.29 -13.73
C VAL A 78 -8.28 -8.61 -12.68
N LEU A 79 -8.52 -9.89 -12.38
CA LEU A 79 -9.47 -10.31 -11.35
C LEU A 79 -9.07 -9.76 -9.98
N PHE A 80 -7.78 -9.85 -9.62
CA PHE A 80 -7.24 -9.23 -8.42
C PHE A 80 -7.44 -7.71 -8.43
N ALA A 81 -7.17 -7.03 -9.54
CA ALA A 81 -7.29 -5.58 -9.64
C ALA A 81 -8.71 -5.06 -9.36
N VAL A 82 -9.73 -5.75 -9.87
CA VAL A 82 -11.15 -5.34 -9.75
C VAL A 82 -11.87 -5.97 -8.56
N HIS A 83 -11.18 -6.81 -7.77
CA HIS A 83 -11.83 -7.54 -6.70
C HIS A 83 -12.35 -6.58 -5.62
N PRO A 84 -13.65 -6.63 -5.25
CA PRO A 84 -14.25 -5.64 -4.34
C PRO A 84 -13.64 -5.63 -2.94
N ILE A 85 -12.98 -6.73 -2.52
CA ILE A 85 -12.26 -6.80 -1.24
C ILE A 85 -11.19 -5.70 -1.07
N HIS A 86 -10.66 -5.15 -2.17
CA HIS A 86 -9.63 -4.10 -2.12
C HIS A 86 -10.19 -2.70 -1.93
N THR A 87 -11.52 -2.50 -1.99
CA THR A 87 -12.13 -1.18 -1.90
C THR A 87 -11.72 -0.45 -0.63
N GLU A 88 -11.81 -1.07 0.55
CA GLU A 88 -11.42 -0.42 1.81
C GLU A 88 -9.93 -0.06 1.85
N ALA A 89 -9.06 -0.99 1.41
CA ALA A 89 -7.61 -0.80 1.41
C ALA A 89 -7.14 0.31 0.44
N VAL A 90 -7.80 0.44 -0.72
CA VAL A 90 -7.39 1.38 -1.78
C VAL A 90 -8.07 2.73 -1.62
N THR A 91 -9.37 2.75 -1.33
CA THR A 91 -10.13 4.00 -1.21
C THR A 91 -9.83 4.73 0.10
N GLY A 92 -9.58 4.01 1.20
CA GLY A 92 -9.18 4.62 2.46
C GLY A 92 -7.76 5.18 2.39
N ILE A 93 -7.56 6.47 2.72
CA ILE A 93 -6.22 7.08 2.77
C ILE A 93 -5.30 6.27 3.69
N VAL A 94 -5.81 5.90 4.87
CA VAL A 94 -5.10 5.11 5.89
C VAL A 94 -4.75 3.70 5.42
N GLY A 95 -5.52 3.14 4.47
CA GLY A 95 -5.31 1.82 3.88
C GLY A 95 -4.01 1.68 3.07
N ARG A 96 -3.27 2.77 2.88
CA ARG A 96 -1.91 2.75 2.30
C ARG A 96 -0.98 1.76 3.01
N ALA A 97 -1.18 1.53 4.32
CA ALA A 97 -0.39 0.55 5.06
C ALA A 97 -0.55 -0.86 4.46
N ASP A 98 -1.78 -1.27 4.16
CA ASP A 98 -2.11 -2.60 3.63
C ASP A 98 -1.60 -2.76 2.19
N VAL A 99 -1.75 -1.73 1.36
CA VAL A 99 -1.26 -1.75 -0.03
C VAL A 99 0.27 -1.84 -0.07
N LEU A 100 0.99 -1.08 0.76
CA LEU A 100 2.45 -1.17 0.85
C LEU A 100 2.90 -2.54 1.37
N ALA A 101 2.23 -3.09 2.38
CA ALA A 101 2.53 -4.42 2.90
C ALA A 101 2.37 -5.49 1.80
N CYS A 102 1.31 -5.41 1.00
CA CYS A 102 1.08 -6.28 -0.15
C CYS A 102 2.23 -6.18 -1.17
N ILE A 103 2.64 -4.96 -1.54
CA ILE A 103 3.75 -4.76 -2.48
C ILE A 103 5.05 -5.38 -1.95
N PHE A 104 5.44 -5.09 -0.71
CA PHE A 104 6.68 -5.63 -0.14
C PHE A 104 6.64 -7.16 -0.03
N PHE A 105 5.49 -7.73 0.32
CA PHE A 105 5.32 -9.17 0.32
C PHE A 105 5.50 -9.75 -1.09
N LEU A 106 4.84 -9.20 -2.11
CA LEU A 106 4.96 -9.67 -3.49
C LEU A 106 6.37 -9.49 -4.06
N VAL A 107 7.11 -8.46 -3.65
CA VAL A 107 8.52 -8.26 -4.04
C VAL A 107 9.44 -9.26 -3.36
N SER A 108 9.09 -9.78 -2.19
CA SER A 108 9.90 -10.78 -1.48
C SER A 108 9.77 -12.20 -2.04
N LEU A 109 8.76 -12.45 -2.88
CA LEU A 109 8.50 -13.72 -3.55
C LEU A 109 9.26 -13.80 -4.88
#